data_AF-I6AWD2-F1
#
_entry.id   AF-I6AWD2-F1
#
_cell.length_a   1.000
_cell.length_b   1.000
_cell.length_c   1.000
_cell.angle_alpha   90.00
_cell.angle_beta   90.00
_cell.angle_gamma   90.00
#
_symmetry.space_group_name_H-M   'P 1'
#
loop_
_entity.id
_entity.type
_entity.pdbx_description
1 polymer ?
#
loop_
_entity_poly.entity_id
_entity_poly.type
_entity_poly.pdbx_seq_one_letter_code
_entity_poly.pdbx_strand_id
1 'polypeptide(L)' 'MKLFTATILLLSLSLSGCVSVIERDNGARLRARDDWTAARDAAPAWCLDALNTIADLEYELERQ' A
#
# COMPACT_ATOMS: atom_id res chain seq x y z
N MET A 1 7.78 46.60 7.76
CA MET A 1 8.73 45.53 7.34
C MET A 1 8.68 44.28 8.22
N LYS A 2 8.73 44.37 9.56
CA LYS A 2 8.76 43.19 10.46
C LYS A 2 7.51 42.28 10.40
N LEU A 3 6.33 42.84 10.13
CA LEU A 3 5.09 42.07 10.02
C LEU A 3 5.05 41.22 8.74
N PHE A 4 5.61 41.74 7.65
CA PHE A 4 5.59 41.10 6.34
C PHE A 4 6.50 39.86 6.30
N THR A 5 7.66 39.94 6.96
CA THR A 5 8.58 38.80 7.12
C THR A 5 8.00 37.70 8.00
N ALA A 6 7.25 38.04 9.05
CA ALA A 6 6.59 37.04 9.89
C ALA A 6 5.51 36.26 9.13
N THR A 7 4.71 36.94 8.30
CA THR A 7 3.67 36.30 7.48
C THR A 7 4.27 35.37 6.43
N ILE A 8 5.36 35.76 5.78
CA ILE A 8 6.05 34.91 4.80
C ILE A 8 6.62 33.67 5.48
N LEU A 9 7.25 33.80 6.64
CA LEU A 9 7.82 32.67 7.38
C LEU A 9 6.74 31.67 7.80
N LEU A 10 5.60 32.17 8.30
CA LEU A 10 4.49 31.33 8.71
C LEU A 10 3.88 30.58 7.52
N LEU A 11 3.78 31.24 6.36
CA LEU A 11 3.30 30.64 5.11
C LEU A 11 4.27 29.59 4.56
N SER A 12 5.59 29.83 4.64
CA SER A 12 6.59 28.85 4.23
C SER A 12 6.59 27.59 5.11
N LEU A 13 6.39 27.75 6.41
CA LEU A 13 6.30 26.63 7.37
C LEU A 13 5.03 25.80 7.17
N SER A 14 3.89 26.42 6.86
CA SER A 14 2.64 25.71 6.58
C SER A 14 2.62 25.00 5.22
N LEU A 15 3.40 25.47 4.24
CA LEU A 15 3.55 24.82 2.93
C LEU A 15 4.59 23.68 2.91
N SER A 16 5.49 23.61 3.89
CA SER A 16 6.53 22.57 3.97
C SER A 16 6.03 21.23 4.55
N GLY A 17 4.81 21.20 5.11
CA GLY A 17 4.28 20.03 5.83
C GLY A 17 3.60 18.96 4.96
N CYS A 18 3.35 19.22 3.66
CA CYS A 18 2.43 18.38 2.88
C CYS A 18 3.08 17.50 1.80
N VAL A 19 4.40 17.56 1.61
CA VAL A 19 5.08 16.72 0.63
C VAL A 19 5.87 15.64 1.37
N SER A 20 5.19 14.60 1.81
CA SER A 20 5.88 13.38 2.24
C SER A 20 6.49 12.72 1.01
N VAL A 21 7.75 13.02 0.70
CA VAL A 21 8.59 12.33 -0.32
C VAL A 21 8.99 10.93 0.19
N ILE A 22 8.07 10.21 0.83
CA ILE A 22 8.32 8.81 1.21
C ILE A 22 7.70 7.97 0.11
N GLU A 23 8.53 7.59 -0.85
CA GLU A 23 8.18 6.57 -1.83
C GLU A 23 7.90 5.26 -1.07
N ARG A 24 6.63 4.92 -0.94
CA ARG A 24 6.20 3.69 -0.28
C ARG A 24 6.30 2.53 -1.26
N ASP A 25 7.52 2.03 -1.47
CA ASP A 25 7.73 0.75 -2.17
C ASP A 25 7.28 -0.40 -1.25
N ASN A 26 5.99 -0.74 -1.36
CA ASN A 26 5.39 -1.86 -0.64
C ASN A 26 6.05 -3.20 -1.02
N GLY A 27 6.57 -3.33 -2.24
CA GLY A 27 7.28 -4.52 -2.69
C GLY A 27 8.60 -4.69 -1.96
N ALA A 28 9.40 -3.62 -1.84
CA ALA A 28 10.62 -3.63 -1.04
C ALA A 28 10.32 -3.95 0.43
N ARG A 29 9.27 -3.34 0.99
CA ARG A 29 8.85 -3.61 2.37
C ARG A 29 8.43 -5.06 2.61
N LEU A 30 7.72 -5.67 1.66
CA LEU A 30 7.32 -7.08 1.75
C LEU A 30 8.52 -8.02 1.64
N ARG A 31 9.47 -7.74 0.73
CA ARG A 31 10.70 -8.52 0.58
C ARG A 31 11.63 -8.45 1.79
N ALA A 32 11.55 -7.37 2.56
CA ALA A 32 12.35 -7.17 3.77
C ALA A 32 11.81 -7.90 5.01
N ARG A 33 10.66 -8.57 4.93
CA ARG A 33 10.11 -9.34 6.05
C ARG A 33 10.90 -10.62 6.29
N ASP A 34 11.04 -11.01 7.55
CA ASP A 34 11.73 -12.26 7.95
C ASP A 34 11.08 -13.51 7.35
N ASP A 35 9.77 -13.47 7.11
CA ASP A 35 8.98 -14.57 6.56
C ASP A 35 8.82 -14.51 5.03
N TRP A 36 9.50 -13.59 4.33
CA TRP A 36 9.34 -13.39 2.88
C TRP A 36 9.50 -14.68 2.07
N THR A 37 10.50 -15.50 2.39
CA THR A 37 10.76 -16.76 1.67
C THR A 37 9.59 -17.72 1.82
N ALA A 38 9.11 -17.93 3.04
CA ALA A 38 7.97 -18.81 3.30
C ALA A 38 6.69 -18.28 2.62
N ALA A 39 6.43 -16.97 2.70
CA ALA A 39 5.27 -16.34 2.07
C ALA A 39 5.31 -16.44 0.54
N ARG A 40 6.48 -16.22 -0.08
CA ARG A 40 6.70 -16.37 -1.52
C ARG A 40 6.44 -17.80 -1.98
N ASP A 41 6.99 -18.77 -1.26
CA ASP A 41 6.92 -20.18 -1.66
C ASP A 41 5.49 -20.74 -1.48
N ALA A 42 4.72 -20.22 -0.52
CA ALA A 42 3.31 -20.57 -0.32
C ALA A 42 2.33 -19.85 -1.26
N ALA A 43 2.74 -18.72 -1.88
CA ALA A 43 1.86 -17.89 -2.69
C ALA A 43 1.14 -18.65 -3.83
N PRO A 44 1.79 -19.54 -4.60
CA PRO A 44 1.12 -20.28 -5.68
C PRO A 44 -0.04 -21.15 -5.19
N ALA A 45 0.12 -21.83 -4.05
CA ALA A 45 -0.92 -22.68 -3.47
C ALA A 45 -2.11 -21.83 -3.01
N TRP A 46 -1.85 -20.73 -2.31
CA TRP A 46 -2.90 -19.80 -1.88
C TRP A 46 -3.68 -19.20 -3.07
N CYS A 47 -2.96 -18.82 -4.14
CA CYS A 47 -3.61 -18.33 -5.36
C CYS A 47 -4.51 -19.40 -6.00
N LEU A 48 -4.06 -20.65 -6.05
CA LEU A 48 -4.84 -21.75 -6.61
C LEU A 48 -6.12 -21.99 -5.79
N ASP A 49 -6.00 -22.05 -4.45
CA ASP A 49 -7.14 -22.24 -3.56
C ASP A 49 -8.17 -21.10 -3.69
N ALA A 50 -7.68 -19.86 -3.83
CA ALA A 50 -8.53 -18.70 -4.06
C ALA A 50 -9.27 -18.80 -5.40
N LEU A 51 -8.59 -19.21 -6.47
CA LEU A 51 -9.21 -19.38 -7.79
C LEU A 51 -10.26 -20.49 -7.79
N ASN A 52 -9.98 -21.62 -7.13
CA ASN A 52 -10.96 -22.70 -6.98
C ASN A 52 -12.20 -22.23 -6.21
N THR A 53 -11.99 -21.50 -5.12
CA THR A 53 -13.08 -20.92 -4.32
C THR A 53 -13.94 -19.98 -5.16
N ILE A 54 -13.32 -19.13 -5.99
CA ILE A 54 -14.05 -18.23 -6.89
C ILE A 54 -14.90 -19.04 -7.87
N ALA A 55 -14.33 -20.06 -8.52
CA ALA A 55 -15.05 -20.89 -9.47
C ALA A 55 -16.27 -21.60 -8.83
N ASP A 56 -16.12 -22.10 -7.61
CA ASP A 56 -17.22 -22.73 -6.85
C ASP A 56 -18.34 -21.72 -6.57
N LEU A 57 -17.99 -20.49 -6.18
CA LEU A 57 -18.95 -19.42 -5.94
C LEU A 57 -19.66 -18.98 -7.23
N GLU A 58 -18.93 -18.88 -8.33
CA GLU A 58 -19.50 -18.56 -9.65
C GLU A 58 -20.49 -19.63 -10.09
N TYR A 59 -20.14 -20.91 -9.93
CA TYR A 59 -21.04 -22.02 -10.22
C TYR A 59 -22.33 -21.99 -9.39
N GLU A 60 -22.24 -21.66 -8.10
CA GLU A 60 -23.42 -21.54 -7.24
C GLU A 60 -24.34 -20.39 -7.66
N LEU A 61 -23.76 -19.25 -8.09
CA LEU A 61 -24.53 -18.12 -8.62
C LEU A 61 -25.24 -18.47 -9.93
N GLU A 62 -24.60 -19.22 -10.83
CA GLU A 62 -25.19 -19.63 -12.12
C GLU A 62 -26.33 -20.65 -11.97
N ARG A 63 -26.41 -21.35 -10.84
CA ARG A 63 -27.46 -22.32 -10.55
C ARG A 63 -28.77 -21.71 -10.03
N GLN A 64 -28.75 -20.45 -9.60
CA GLN A 64 -29.92 -19.74 -9.05
C GLN A 64 -30.78 -19.13 -10.16
#